data_AF-A0A3Q2VAJ7-F1
#
_entry.id   AF-A0A3Q2VAJ7-F1
#
_cell.length_a   1.000
_cell.length_b   1.000
_cell.length_c   1.000
_cell.angle_alpha   90.00
_cell.angle_beta   90.00
_cell.angle_gamma   90.00
#
_symmetry.space_group_name_H-M   'P 1'
#
loop_
_entity.id
_entity.type
_entity.pdbx_description
1 polymer ?
#
loop_
_entity_poly.entity_id
_entity_poly.type
_entity_poly.pdbx_seq_one_letter_code
_entity_poly.pdbx_strand_id
1 'polypeptide(L)'
;FEQKCLDLAGNATARNVKGTLQCVRGLNTRDCMEKIKNGTADAASMFGDDIYAAGFCHGLELAAGESYNGVDGISYYVVAMARRSSSDLSLLEMHERSSCHPGIRTTVGWTVPIGYLVNTSQISVGEQCNFPRVVGNFFGYSCVPGIKDPQHDPRGNNPKNLCEACIGDENDRYICANNHRERHYGESGALRCVAENLGDVAFVKHTTVFDNLDGKNQESWALDLEVEDLKLLCPDGTDAGLEEYERCHIAAVPANAVVVRMEDKCRVWKYLERLQNVFGNATEGFSLFSSAGYGQSDLLFSDATHHLQRVLGSYSSWLGPTYTTVLQAFECEGKSDDVCLFACV
;
A
#
# COMPACT_ATOMS: atom_id res chain seq x y z
N PHE A 1 -8.26 18.17 5.57
CA PHE A 1 -8.23 17.38 6.83
C PHE A 1 -9.00 18.02 7.99
N GLU A 2 -8.53 19.13 8.58
CA GLU A 2 -9.07 19.69 9.83
C GLU A 2 -10.56 20.07 9.75
N GLN A 3 -10.98 20.68 8.63
CA GLN A 3 -12.36 21.14 8.47
C GLN A 3 -13.41 20.00 8.55
N LYS A 4 -13.18 18.87 7.86
CA LYS A 4 -14.12 17.71 7.92
C LYS A 4 -14.26 17.15 9.33
N CYS A 5 -13.18 17.17 10.13
CA CYS A 5 -13.25 16.75 11.53
C CYS A 5 -14.11 17.72 12.37
N LEU A 6 -13.92 19.03 12.18
CA LEU A 6 -14.70 20.05 12.88
C LEU A 6 -16.20 19.96 12.51
N ASP A 7 -16.50 19.72 11.23
CA ASP A 7 -17.87 19.54 10.75
C ASP A 7 -18.49 18.24 11.29
N LEU A 8 -17.72 17.15 11.37
CA LEU A 8 -18.14 15.91 12.05
C LEU A 8 -18.47 16.17 13.53
N ALA A 9 -17.61 16.90 14.24
CA ALA A 9 -17.82 17.22 15.65
C ALA A 9 -19.09 18.06 15.87
N GLY A 10 -19.32 19.06 15.01
CA GLY A 10 -20.53 19.89 15.01
C GLY A 10 -21.79 19.08 14.74
N ASN A 11 -21.77 18.25 13.68
CA ASN A 11 -22.91 17.39 13.31
C ASN A 11 -23.23 16.33 14.36
N ALA A 12 -22.21 15.70 14.95
CA ALA A 12 -22.39 14.73 16.03
C ALA A 12 -23.06 15.37 17.25
N THR A 13 -22.67 16.59 17.60
CA THR A 13 -23.29 17.37 18.69
C THR A 13 -24.74 17.72 18.34
N ALA A 14 -25.01 18.21 17.13
CA ALA A 14 -26.36 18.56 16.68
C ALA A 14 -27.32 17.35 16.65
N ARG A 15 -26.79 16.15 16.40
CA ARG A 15 -27.55 14.88 16.41
C ARG A 15 -27.59 14.19 17.78
N ASN A 16 -27.09 14.83 18.85
CA ASN A 16 -27.02 14.28 20.21
C ASN A 16 -26.29 12.92 20.27
N VAL A 17 -25.26 12.72 19.44
CA VAL A 17 -24.44 11.51 19.49
C VAL A 17 -23.68 11.51 20.82
N LYS A 18 -23.93 10.50 21.66
CA LYS A 18 -23.29 10.40 22.99
C LYS A 18 -21.76 10.31 22.87
N GLY A 19 -21.08 11.33 23.38
CA GLY A 19 -19.61 11.49 23.39
C GLY A 19 -19.23 12.89 22.91
N THR A 20 -17.94 13.23 22.98
CA THR A 20 -17.42 14.51 22.49
C THR A 20 -16.25 14.22 21.57
N LEU A 21 -16.25 14.84 20.39
CA LEU A 21 -15.13 14.79 19.44
C LEU A 21 -14.39 16.12 19.48
N GLN A 22 -13.06 16.04 19.57
CA GLN A 22 -12.15 17.17 19.42
C GLN A 22 -11.13 16.83 18.33
N CYS A 23 -10.74 17.83 17.56
CA CYS A 23 -9.83 17.67 16.43
C CYS A 23 -8.46 18.19 16.82
N VAL A 24 -7.46 17.30 16.82
CA VAL A 24 -6.07 17.64 17.09
C VAL A 24 -5.28 17.48 15.81
N ARG A 25 -4.56 18.52 15.40
CA ARG A 25 -3.75 18.50 14.19
C ARG A 25 -2.39 17.86 14.45
N GLY A 26 -2.02 16.89 13.61
CA GLY A 26 -0.67 16.37 13.49
C GLY A 26 0.06 16.95 12.28
N LEU A 27 1.40 16.95 12.33
CA LEU A 27 2.27 17.36 11.22
C LEU A 27 2.38 16.30 10.13
N ASN A 28 2.38 15.02 10.53
CA ASN A 28 2.42 13.83 9.68
C ASN A 28 1.92 12.62 10.49
N THR A 29 1.87 11.43 9.88
CA THR A 29 1.36 10.21 10.54
C THR A 29 2.14 9.85 11.80
N ARG A 30 3.47 10.01 11.80
CA ARG A 30 4.32 9.76 12.97
C ARG A 30 3.99 10.69 14.14
N ASP A 31 3.83 11.98 13.89
CA ASP A 31 3.42 12.95 14.92
C ASP A 31 2.03 12.58 15.48
N CYS A 32 1.10 12.08 14.64
CA CYS A 32 -0.16 11.52 15.13
C CYS A 32 0.05 10.30 16.04
N MET A 33 0.91 9.33 15.67
CA MET A 33 1.23 8.18 16.52
C MET A 33 1.81 8.61 17.88
N GLU A 34 2.76 9.55 17.87
CA GLU A 34 3.37 10.10 19.09
C GLU A 34 2.34 10.83 19.96
N LYS A 35 1.45 11.62 19.36
CA LYS A 35 0.36 12.30 20.05
C LYS A 35 -0.61 11.32 20.69
N ILE A 36 -0.96 10.23 20.01
CA ILE A 36 -1.80 9.16 20.55
C ILE A 36 -1.07 8.46 21.69
N LYS A 37 0.18 8.06 21.52
CA LYS A 37 0.97 7.43 22.59
C LYS A 37 1.05 8.31 23.85
N ASN A 38 1.22 9.62 23.68
CA ASN A 38 1.39 10.58 24.77
C ASN A 38 0.06 11.09 25.39
N GLY A 39 -1.11 10.64 24.91
CA GLY A 39 -2.40 11.08 25.47
C GLY A 39 -2.89 12.45 25.00
N THR A 40 -2.23 13.06 24.01
CA THR A 40 -2.62 14.37 23.45
C THR A 40 -3.63 14.26 22.31
N ALA A 41 -3.75 13.07 21.71
CA ALA A 41 -4.83 12.66 20.81
C ALA A 41 -5.29 11.25 21.20
N ASP A 42 -6.46 10.81 20.76
CA ASP A 42 -7.02 9.51 21.17
C ASP A 42 -7.00 8.46 20.06
N ALA A 43 -7.17 8.88 18.80
CA ALA A 43 -7.37 8.00 17.68
C ALA A 43 -6.99 8.67 16.36
N ALA A 44 -6.55 7.87 15.37
CA ALA A 44 -6.43 8.28 13.98
C ALA A 44 -6.59 7.05 13.05
N SER A 45 -7.18 7.23 11.87
CA SER A 45 -7.14 6.19 10.82
C SER A 45 -5.77 6.17 10.17
N MET A 46 -5.21 4.98 9.96
CA MET A 46 -3.87 4.77 9.41
C MET A 46 -3.89 3.64 8.37
N PHE A 47 -2.98 3.69 7.40
CA PHE A 47 -2.81 2.66 6.36
C PHE A 47 -2.01 1.45 6.88
N GLY A 48 -1.97 0.36 6.10
CA GLY A 48 -1.34 -0.92 6.50
C GLY A 48 0.08 -0.80 7.08
N ASP A 49 0.97 -0.09 6.39
CA ASP A 49 2.37 0.08 6.82
C ASP A 49 2.48 0.91 8.12
N ASP A 50 1.63 1.92 8.26
CA ASP A 50 1.54 2.77 9.45
C ASP A 50 0.97 2.03 10.66
N ILE A 51 -0.01 1.14 10.45
CA ILE A 51 -0.56 0.27 11.50
C ILE A 51 0.53 -0.61 12.10
N TYR A 52 1.42 -1.15 11.25
CA TYR A 52 2.55 -1.94 11.71
C TYR A 52 3.48 -1.13 12.60
N ALA A 53 3.91 0.06 12.14
CA ALA A 53 4.77 0.93 12.94
C ALA A 53 4.09 1.40 14.24
N ALA A 54 2.80 1.72 14.20
CA ALA A 54 2.03 2.09 15.38
C ALA A 54 2.03 0.97 16.44
N GLY A 55 1.80 -0.28 16.01
CA GLY A 55 1.84 -1.44 16.89
C GLY A 55 3.24 -1.76 17.41
N PHE A 56 4.21 -1.88 16.49
CA PHE A 56 5.57 -2.31 16.78
C PHE A 56 6.38 -1.27 17.56
N CYS A 57 6.36 0.00 17.12
CA CYS A 57 7.18 1.07 17.70
C CYS A 57 6.50 1.80 18.88
N HIS A 58 5.17 1.90 18.84
CA HIS A 58 4.43 2.72 19.80
C HIS A 58 3.56 1.91 20.77
N GLY A 59 3.42 0.59 20.57
CA GLY A 59 2.57 -0.26 21.39
C GLY A 59 1.08 0.10 21.28
N LEU A 60 0.69 0.68 20.15
CA LEU A 60 -0.69 1.09 19.89
C LEU A 60 -1.51 -0.11 19.36
N GLU A 61 -2.82 0.01 19.53
CA GLU A 61 -3.82 -1.01 19.21
C GLU A 61 -4.83 -0.49 18.20
N LEU A 62 -5.71 -1.36 17.71
CA LEU A 62 -6.76 -1.00 16.76
C LEU A 62 -8.14 -1.05 17.40
N ALA A 63 -8.96 -0.01 17.21
CA ALA A 63 -10.34 0.04 17.67
C ALA A 63 -11.35 -0.40 16.59
N ALA A 64 -11.11 0.05 15.36
CA ALA A 64 -11.98 -0.19 14.22
C ALA A 64 -11.13 -0.36 12.95
N GLY A 65 -11.63 -1.11 11.99
CA GLY A 65 -11.06 -1.23 10.66
C GLY A 65 -12.07 -0.76 9.62
N GLU A 66 -11.59 -0.22 8.52
CA GLU A 66 -12.41 0.08 7.36
C GLU A 66 -12.74 -1.23 6.61
N SER A 67 -13.86 -1.24 5.90
CA SER A 67 -14.22 -2.32 4.97
C SER A 67 -14.74 -1.69 3.70
N TYR A 68 -14.11 -2.03 2.57
CA TYR A 68 -14.45 -1.47 1.26
C TYR A 68 -15.45 -2.36 0.50
N ASN A 69 -15.42 -3.67 0.75
CA ASN A 69 -16.35 -4.64 0.17
C ASN A 69 -17.58 -4.91 1.06
N GLY A 70 -17.62 -4.35 2.28
CA GLY A 70 -18.70 -4.58 3.24
C GLY A 70 -18.64 -5.93 3.97
N VAL A 71 -17.61 -6.74 3.72
CA VAL A 71 -17.47 -8.11 4.23
C VAL A 71 -16.27 -8.24 5.17
N ASP A 72 -15.09 -7.82 4.71
CA ASP A 72 -13.84 -8.02 5.44
C ASP A 72 -12.97 -6.76 5.44
N GLY A 73 -11.80 -6.87 6.07
CA GLY A 73 -10.80 -5.82 6.19
C GLY A 73 -9.73 -5.89 5.13
N ILE A 74 -9.97 -6.55 3.99
CA ILE A 74 -9.00 -6.64 2.90
C ILE A 74 -9.22 -5.46 1.96
N SER A 75 -8.15 -4.73 1.65
CA SER A 75 -8.21 -3.63 0.69
C SER A 75 -7.97 -4.12 -0.73
N TYR A 76 -6.92 -4.90 -0.94
CA TYR A 76 -6.55 -5.45 -2.23
C TYR A 76 -5.50 -6.55 -2.08
N TYR A 77 -5.33 -7.35 -3.13
CA TYR A 77 -4.26 -8.33 -3.25
C TYR A 77 -3.13 -7.79 -4.13
N VAL A 78 -1.88 -7.99 -3.68
CA VAL A 78 -0.67 -7.75 -4.48
C VAL A 78 -0.31 -9.04 -5.20
N VAL A 79 -0.14 -8.93 -6.51
CA VAL A 79 0.12 -10.06 -7.41
C VAL A 79 1.38 -9.81 -8.24
N ALA A 80 2.02 -10.90 -8.67
CA ALA A 80 3.06 -10.88 -9.68
C ALA A 80 2.43 -11.25 -11.03
N MET A 81 2.40 -10.31 -11.96
CA MET A 81 1.85 -10.51 -13.31
C MET A 81 2.97 -10.67 -14.32
N ALA A 82 2.78 -11.59 -15.26
CA ALA A 82 3.71 -11.84 -16.35
C ALA A 82 2.96 -12.17 -17.63
N ARG A 83 3.66 -12.14 -18.76
CA ARG A 83 3.11 -12.63 -20.03
C ARG A 83 3.02 -14.15 -20.03
N ARG A 84 1.98 -14.69 -20.68
CA ARG A 84 1.84 -16.14 -20.90
C ARG A 84 2.94 -16.72 -21.77
N SER A 85 3.51 -15.91 -22.66
CA SER A 85 4.65 -16.29 -23.49
C SER A 85 5.90 -16.65 -22.66
N SER A 86 6.02 -16.13 -21.43
CA SER A 86 7.09 -16.47 -20.47
C SER A 86 6.74 -17.74 -19.70
N SER A 87 6.79 -18.89 -20.38
CA SER A 87 6.35 -20.19 -19.83
C SER A 87 7.24 -20.74 -18.72
N ASP A 88 8.52 -20.38 -18.69
CA ASP A 88 9.53 -20.84 -17.73
C ASP A 88 9.62 -19.94 -16.47
N LEU A 89 8.90 -18.81 -16.46
CA LEU A 89 8.95 -17.87 -15.35
C LEU A 89 8.12 -18.38 -14.15
N SER A 90 8.75 -18.41 -12.97
CA SER A 90 8.14 -18.82 -11.71
C SER A 90 8.55 -17.87 -10.58
N LEU A 91 7.64 -17.60 -9.64
CA LEU A 91 7.89 -16.73 -8.49
C LEU A 91 8.98 -17.28 -7.55
N LEU A 92 9.30 -18.57 -7.66
CA LEU A 92 10.36 -19.24 -6.90
C LEU A 92 11.77 -19.03 -7.49
N GLU A 93 11.88 -18.62 -8.75
CA GLU A 93 13.14 -18.49 -9.50
C GLU A 93 13.22 -17.15 -10.23
N MET A 94 13.34 -16.07 -9.45
CA MET A 94 13.36 -14.69 -9.97
C MET A 94 14.76 -14.12 -10.19
N HIS A 95 15.81 -14.89 -9.89
CA HIS A 95 17.20 -14.46 -10.09
C HIS A 95 17.50 -14.21 -11.57
N GLU A 96 18.20 -13.12 -11.88
CA GLU A 96 18.55 -12.66 -13.24
C GLU A 96 17.35 -12.37 -14.18
N ARG A 97 16.10 -12.50 -13.69
CA ARG A 97 14.91 -12.05 -14.41
C ARG A 97 14.82 -10.52 -14.38
N SER A 98 13.98 -9.98 -15.27
CA SER A 98 13.71 -8.55 -15.33
C SER A 98 12.38 -8.19 -14.65
N SER A 99 12.32 -7.02 -13.97
CA SER A 99 11.18 -6.67 -13.13
C SER A 99 10.69 -5.23 -13.27
N CYS A 100 9.38 -5.04 -13.19
CA CYS A 100 8.69 -3.76 -13.31
C CYS A 100 8.00 -3.42 -11.98
N HIS A 101 8.38 -2.30 -11.40
CA HIS A 101 7.90 -1.86 -10.09
C HIS A 101 7.20 -0.50 -10.22
N PRO A 102 6.01 -0.30 -9.63
CA PRO A 102 5.33 0.99 -9.58
C PRO A 102 6.18 2.16 -9.07
N GLY A 103 7.08 1.88 -8.13
CA GLY A 103 7.98 2.87 -7.53
C GLY A 103 8.66 2.35 -6.27
N ILE A 104 9.79 2.95 -5.93
CA ILE A 104 10.52 2.67 -4.68
C ILE A 104 9.64 2.96 -3.47
N ARG A 105 9.74 2.12 -2.42
CA ARG A 105 8.98 2.22 -1.15
C ARG A 105 7.46 2.12 -1.26
N THR A 106 6.91 1.84 -2.43
CA THR A 106 5.47 1.54 -2.54
C THR A 106 5.15 0.19 -1.91
N THR A 107 4.00 0.06 -1.25
CA THR A 107 3.54 -1.21 -0.67
C THR A 107 3.50 -2.32 -1.72
N VAL A 108 2.82 -2.03 -2.84
CA VAL A 108 2.57 -2.98 -3.95
C VAL A 108 3.87 -3.32 -4.69
N GLY A 109 4.66 -2.30 -5.00
CA GLY A 109 5.79 -2.43 -5.91
C GLY A 109 7.13 -2.71 -5.23
N TRP A 110 7.25 -2.47 -3.93
CA TRP A 110 8.53 -2.60 -3.23
C TRP A 110 8.40 -3.40 -1.95
N THR A 111 7.58 -2.96 -1.00
CA THR A 111 7.48 -3.59 0.32
C THR A 111 7.06 -5.06 0.21
N VAL A 112 5.94 -5.34 -0.45
CA VAL A 112 5.43 -6.71 -0.61
C VAL A 112 6.37 -7.62 -1.39
N PRO A 113 6.79 -7.30 -2.63
CA PRO A 113 7.63 -8.21 -3.41
C PRO A 113 9.02 -8.41 -2.80
N ILE A 114 9.67 -7.35 -2.30
CA ILE A 114 11.01 -7.50 -1.71
C ILE A 114 10.94 -8.23 -0.37
N GLY A 115 9.92 -7.94 0.46
CA GLY A 115 9.67 -8.70 1.69
C GLY A 115 9.41 -10.19 1.42
N TYR A 116 8.66 -10.52 0.36
CA TYR A 116 8.46 -11.90 -0.08
C TYR A 116 9.78 -12.58 -0.48
N LEU A 117 10.66 -11.91 -1.24
CA LEU A 117 11.95 -12.47 -1.64
C LEU A 117 12.88 -12.72 -0.43
N VAL A 118 12.85 -11.85 0.58
CA VAL A 118 13.58 -12.06 1.85
C VAL A 118 13.01 -13.27 2.59
N ASN A 119 11.68 -13.32 2.78
CA ASN A 119 11.01 -14.37 3.54
C ASN A 119 11.14 -15.76 2.91
N THR A 120 11.21 -15.82 1.58
CA THR A 120 11.47 -17.06 0.82
C THR A 120 12.96 -17.36 0.65
N SER A 121 13.84 -16.56 1.27
CA SER A 121 15.30 -16.71 1.21
C SER A 121 15.90 -16.65 -0.21
N GLN A 122 15.18 -16.04 -1.16
CA GLN A 122 15.71 -15.76 -2.50
C GLN A 122 16.74 -14.63 -2.46
N ILE A 123 16.58 -13.69 -1.53
CA ILE A 123 17.58 -12.66 -1.22
C ILE A 123 17.90 -12.65 0.27
N SER A 124 19.13 -12.25 0.59
CA SER A 124 19.56 -12.02 1.97
C SER A 124 20.04 -10.58 2.12
N VAL A 125 19.45 -9.87 3.07
CA VAL A 125 19.78 -8.49 3.38
C VAL A 125 20.71 -8.48 4.58
N GLY A 126 21.97 -8.11 4.35
CA GLY A 126 22.95 -8.01 5.44
C GLY A 126 22.64 -6.85 6.39
N GLU A 127 23.42 -6.75 7.48
CA GLU A 127 23.25 -5.79 8.59
C GLU A 127 23.11 -4.31 8.16
N GLN A 128 23.59 -3.94 6.97
CA GLN A 128 23.50 -2.56 6.46
C GLN A 128 22.14 -2.22 5.83
N CYS A 129 21.27 -3.19 5.63
CA CYS A 129 19.93 -3.01 5.08
C CYS A 129 19.86 -2.20 3.79
N ASN A 130 20.82 -2.44 2.90
CA ASN A 130 20.85 -1.81 1.59
C ASN A 130 20.00 -2.62 0.59
N PHE A 131 18.68 -2.50 0.73
CA PHE A 131 17.71 -3.16 -0.16
C PHE A 131 17.96 -2.83 -1.64
N PRO A 132 18.17 -1.56 -2.07
CA PRO A 132 18.46 -1.27 -3.48
C PRO A 132 19.64 -2.08 -4.02
N ARG A 133 20.75 -2.17 -3.26
CA ARG A 133 21.91 -2.94 -3.69
C ARG A 133 21.63 -4.44 -3.80
N VAL A 134 20.90 -5.01 -2.85
CA VAL A 134 20.56 -6.44 -2.87
C VAL A 134 19.64 -6.76 -4.03
N VAL A 135 18.61 -5.94 -4.24
CA VAL A 135 17.64 -6.10 -5.34
C VAL A 135 18.33 -5.96 -6.70
N GLY A 136 19.20 -4.96 -6.88
CA GLY A 136 19.95 -4.78 -8.13
C GLY A 136 21.04 -5.83 -8.37
N ASN A 137 21.44 -6.61 -7.36
CA ASN A 137 22.30 -7.79 -7.55
C ASN A 137 21.48 -9.07 -7.84
N PHE A 138 20.18 -9.05 -7.59
CA PHE A 138 19.32 -10.23 -7.71
C PHE A 138 18.60 -10.28 -9.06
N PHE A 139 17.95 -9.18 -9.46
CA PHE A 139 17.35 -9.04 -10.78
C PHE A 139 18.41 -8.62 -11.81
N GLY A 140 18.27 -9.07 -13.05
CA GLY A 140 19.18 -8.69 -14.13
C GLY A 140 19.08 -7.19 -14.41
N TYR A 141 17.85 -6.72 -14.63
CA TYR A 141 17.52 -5.30 -14.78
C TYR A 141 16.06 -5.04 -14.40
N SER A 142 15.74 -3.81 -14.04
CA SER A 142 14.41 -3.43 -13.56
C SER A 142 14.02 -2.02 -13.98
N CYS A 143 12.74 -1.70 -13.82
CA CYS A 143 12.29 -0.32 -13.68
C CYS A 143 11.75 -0.09 -12.27
N VAL A 144 12.47 0.73 -11.49
CA VAL A 144 12.10 1.15 -10.14
C VAL A 144 12.11 2.68 -10.06
N PRO A 145 11.03 3.35 -10.47
CA PRO A 145 10.92 4.80 -10.41
C PRO A 145 11.27 5.35 -9.03
N GLY A 146 12.05 6.43 -9.00
CA GLY A 146 12.49 7.12 -7.79
C GLY A 146 13.69 6.52 -7.08
N ILE A 147 14.21 5.36 -7.51
CA ILE A 147 15.36 4.70 -6.87
C ILE A 147 16.65 5.54 -6.95
N LYS A 148 16.71 6.51 -7.88
CA LYS A 148 17.83 7.44 -8.08
C LYS A 148 17.58 8.83 -7.52
N ASP A 149 16.41 9.08 -6.95
CA ASP A 149 16.10 10.40 -6.39
C ASP A 149 17.04 10.68 -5.20
N PRO A 150 17.44 11.94 -4.95
CA PRO A 150 18.36 12.28 -3.87
C PRO A 150 17.92 11.80 -2.47
N GLN A 151 16.62 11.62 -2.27
CA GLN A 151 16.05 11.07 -1.04
C GLN A 151 16.35 9.56 -0.85
N HIS A 152 16.42 8.80 -1.96
CA HIS A 152 16.61 7.35 -1.96
C HIS A 152 18.03 6.93 -2.36
N ASP A 153 18.77 7.79 -3.05
CA ASP A 153 20.16 7.59 -3.46
C ASP A 153 21.05 8.80 -3.09
N PRO A 154 21.14 9.19 -1.80
CA PRO A 154 21.90 10.38 -1.39
C PRO A 154 23.40 10.27 -1.69
N ARG A 155 23.92 9.06 -1.93
CA ARG A 155 25.32 8.79 -2.26
C ARG A 155 25.55 8.53 -3.75
N GLY A 156 24.49 8.48 -4.56
CA GLY A 156 24.57 8.19 -6.01
C GLY A 156 25.11 6.79 -6.33
N ASN A 157 24.93 5.83 -5.42
CA ASN A 157 25.53 4.49 -5.49
C ASN A 157 24.52 3.35 -5.56
N ASN A 158 23.21 3.63 -5.67
CA ASN A 158 22.25 2.58 -5.98
C ASN A 158 22.62 1.91 -7.33
N PRO A 159 22.28 0.63 -7.56
CA PRO A 159 22.58 -0.02 -8.84
C PRO A 159 21.92 0.69 -10.02
N LYS A 160 22.59 0.71 -11.18
CA LYS A 160 22.08 1.38 -12.40
C LYS A 160 21.01 0.56 -13.11
N ASN A 161 21.14 -0.77 -13.03
CA ASN A 161 20.20 -1.72 -13.65
C ASN A 161 18.77 -1.60 -13.11
N LEU A 162 18.57 -0.99 -11.94
CA LEU A 162 17.24 -0.72 -11.41
C LEU A 162 16.44 0.36 -12.18
N CYS A 163 17.06 1.03 -13.14
CA CYS A 163 16.40 2.00 -14.02
C CYS A 163 16.48 1.61 -15.51
N GLU A 164 17.03 0.43 -15.84
CA GLU A 164 17.31 0.06 -17.23
C GLU A 164 16.07 -0.31 -18.03
N ALA A 165 14.98 -0.76 -17.38
CA ALA A 165 13.70 -0.98 -18.05
C ALA A 165 12.82 0.27 -18.11
N CYS A 166 13.18 1.36 -17.43
CA CYS A 166 12.41 2.60 -17.44
C CYS A 166 12.61 3.39 -18.74
N ILE A 167 11.60 4.16 -19.17
CA ILE A 167 11.58 4.76 -20.52
C ILE A 167 11.33 6.27 -20.56
N GLY A 168 11.17 6.92 -19.40
CA GLY A 168 10.96 8.36 -19.31
C GLY A 168 9.71 8.85 -20.05
N ASP A 169 9.73 10.14 -20.41
CA ASP A 169 8.72 10.78 -21.24
C ASP A 169 8.93 10.46 -22.73
N GLU A 170 8.09 11.01 -23.62
CA GLU A 170 8.19 10.80 -25.07
C GLU A 170 9.52 11.30 -25.70
N ASN A 171 10.31 12.07 -24.97
CA ASN A 171 11.60 12.61 -25.42
C ASN A 171 12.77 11.99 -24.64
N ASP A 172 12.58 10.83 -24.02
CA ASP A 172 13.56 10.11 -23.20
C ASP A 172 14.12 10.95 -22.03
N ARG A 173 13.31 11.90 -21.51
CA ARG A 173 13.64 12.67 -20.31
C ARG A 173 12.93 12.07 -19.11
N TYR A 174 13.37 12.43 -17.90
CA TYR A 174 12.75 11.94 -16.65
C TYR A 174 12.74 10.41 -16.52
N ILE A 175 13.68 9.72 -17.19
CA ILE A 175 13.88 8.29 -17.03
C ILE A 175 14.06 7.97 -15.55
N CYS A 176 13.27 7.03 -15.05
CA CYS A 176 13.26 6.57 -13.67
C CYS A 176 12.82 7.62 -12.63
N ALA A 177 12.17 8.72 -13.06
CA ALA A 177 11.66 9.73 -12.14
C ALA A 177 10.44 9.22 -11.36
N ASN A 178 10.30 9.62 -10.09
CA ASN A 178 9.18 9.22 -9.23
C ASN A 178 7.89 10.03 -9.48
N ASN A 179 7.42 10.07 -10.73
CA ASN A 179 6.18 10.73 -11.13
C ASN A 179 5.73 10.28 -12.53
N HIS A 180 4.51 10.64 -12.92
CA HIS A 180 3.89 10.28 -14.20
C HIS A 180 4.59 10.80 -15.47
N ARG A 181 5.73 11.52 -15.38
CA ARG A 181 6.57 11.78 -16.56
C ARG A 181 7.37 10.55 -16.97
N GLU A 182 7.70 9.67 -16.03
CA GLU A 182 8.15 8.32 -16.33
C GLU A 182 6.93 7.48 -16.72
N ARG A 183 6.88 6.98 -17.96
CA ARG A 183 5.73 6.22 -18.46
C ARG A 183 5.57 4.85 -17.81
N HIS A 184 6.62 4.31 -17.19
CA HIS A 184 6.56 3.09 -16.37
C HIS A 184 6.32 3.35 -14.88
N TYR A 185 5.98 4.59 -14.49
CA TYR A 185 5.64 4.94 -13.12
C TYR A 185 4.21 4.52 -12.73
N GLY A 186 4.06 4.11 -11.47
CA GLY A 186 2.78 3.67 -10.91
C GLY A 186 2.37 2.28 -11.41
N GLU A 187 1.23 1.81 -10.93
CA GLU A 187 0.79 0.43 -11.21
C GLU A 187 0.49 0.21 -12.71
N SER A 188 -0.12 1.19 -13.37
CA SER A 188 -0.37 1.13 -14.83
C SER A 188 0.94 1.15 -15.62
N GLY A 189 1.92 1.95 -15.20
CA GLY A 189 3.23 1.98 -15.83
C GLY A 189 4.03 0.69 -15.64
N ALA A 190 3.94 0.06 -14.47
CA ALA A 190 4.56 -1.23 -14.22
C ALA A 190 3.93 -2.35 -15.07
N LEU A 191 2.61 -2.34 -15.25
CA LEU A 191 1.92 -3.25 -16.16
C LEU A 191 2.35 -3.01 -17.62
N ARG A 192 2.42 -1.74 -18.04
CA ARG A 192 2.91 -1.33 -19.36
C ARG A 192 4.32 -1.85 -19.64
N CYS A 193 5.22 -1.79 -18.66
CA CYS A 193 6.59 -2.29 -18.77
C CYS A 193 6.66 -3.77 -19.18
N VAL A 194 5.76 -4.62 -18.65
CA VAL A 194 5.62 -6.03 -19.08
C VAL A 194 4.93 -6.13 -20.44
N ALA A 195 3.90 -5.32 -20.70
CA ALA A 195 3.20 -5.30 -21.99
C ALA A 195 4.11 -4.89 -23.17
N GLU A 196 5.13 -4.06 -22.92
CA GLU A 196 6.12 -3.64 -23.91
C GLU A 196 7.32 -4.61 -24.03
N ASN A 197 7.31 -5.76 -23.33
CA ASN A 197 8.43 -6.72 -23.22
C ASN A 197 9.73 -6.11 -22.65
N LEU A 198 9.63 -5.10 -21.79
CA LEU A 198 10.79 -4.47 -21.15
C LEU A 198 11.07 -5.04 -19.75
N GLY A 199 10.16 -5.84 -19.21
CA GLY A 199 10.39 -6.67 -18.04
C GLY A 199 9.59 -7.97 -18.08
N ASP A 200 10.03 -8.98 -17.34
CA ASP A 200 9.41 -10.30 -17.28
C ASP A 200 8.22 -10.33 -16.32
N VAL A 201 8.31 -9.60 -15.20
CA VAL A 201 7.31 -9.59 -14.13
C VAL A 201 6.97 -8.17 -13.66
N ALA A 202 5.69 -7.88 -13.45
CA ALA A 202 5.20 -6.66 -12.83
C ALA A 202 4.58 -6.98 -11.46
N PHE A 203 4.90 -6.18 -10.46
CA PHE A 203 4.27 -6.25 -9.14
C PHE A 203 3.21 -5.16 -9.01
N VAL A 204 1.94 -5.56 -9.03
CA VAL A 204 0.78 -4.65 -9.11
C VAL A 204 -0.39 -5.16 -8.26
N LYS A 205 -1.45 -4.37 -8.11
CA LYS A 205 -2.71 -4.88 -7.55
C LYS A 205 -3.39 -5.82 -8.54
N HIS A 206 -4.16 -6.77 -7.99
CA HIS A 206 -5.03 -7.63 -8.79
C HIS A 206 -6.02 -6.85 -9.69
N THR A 207 -6.41 -5.63 -9.33
CA THR A 207 -7.34 -4.80 -10.13
C THR A 207 -6.69 -4.06 -11.29
N THR A 208 -5.36 -3.87 -11.28
CA THR A 208 -4.66 -2.94 -12.20
C THR A 208 -4.92 -3.25 -13.68
N VAL A 209 -5.03 -4.53 -14.05
CA VAL A 209 -5.33 -4.93 -15.43
C VAL A 209 -6.72 -4.46 -15.84
N PHE A 210 -7.73 -4.71 -15.00
CA PHE A 210 -9.10 -4.31 -15.27
C PHE A 210 -9.29 -2.78 -15.28
N ASP A 211 -8.38 -2.03 -14.67
CA ASP A 211 -8.35 -0.56 -14.72
C ASP A 211 -7.74 -0.02 -16.02
N ASN A 212 -6.97 -0.84 -16.75
CA ASN A 212 -6.30 -0.46 -17.99
C ASN A 212 -6.92 -1.07 -19.25
N LEU A 213 -7.81 -2.06 -19.14
CA LEU A 213 -8.47 -2.69 -20.28
C LEU A 213 -9.89 -2.13 -20.49
N ASP A 214 -10.62 -2.71 -21.46
CA ASP A 214 -12.02 -2.39 -21.79
C ASP A 214 -12.27 -0.90 -22.10
N GLY A 215 -11.31 -0.24 -22.73
CA GLY A 215 -11.40 1.17 -23.12
C GLY A 215 -11.27 2.16 -21.97
N LYS A 216 -10.91 1.71 -20.75
CA LYS A 216 -10.60 2.61 -19.64
C LYS A 216 -9.26 3.33 -19.83
N ASN A 217 -8.30 2.68 -20.49
CA ASN A 217 -7.07 3.31 -20.98
C ASN A 217 -7.08 3.37 -22.52
N GLN A 218 -6.78 4.56 -23.05
CA GLN A 218 -6.78 4.86 -24.49
C GLN A 218 -5.36 4.89 -25.09
N GLU A 219 -4.34 4.59 -24.29
CA GLU A 219 -2.97 4.46 -24.77
C GLU A 219 -2.80 3.19 -25.62
N SER A 220 -1.95 3.28 -26.65
CA SER A 220 -1.75 2.18 -27.62
C SER A 220 -1.32 0.86 -26.97
N TRP A 221 -0.46 0.91 -25.96
CA TRP A 221 0.04 -0.29 -25.26
C TRP A 221 -1.08 -1.07 -24.58
N ALA A 222 -2.12 -0.39 -24.11
CA ALA A 222 -3.25 -0.99 -23.40
C ALA A 222 -4.31 -1.51 -24.37
N LEU A 223 -4.44 -0.89 -25.55
CA LEU A 223 -5.35 -1.35 -26.61
C LEU A 223 -4.91 -2.69 -27.23
N ASP A 224 -3.59 -2.94 -27.26
CA ASP A 224 -3.01 -4.16 -27.83
C ASP A 224 -2.87 -5.30 -26.80
N LEU A 225 -3.22 -5.07 -25.53
CA LEU A 225 -3.05 -6.03 -24.45
C LEU A 225 -4.37 -6.78 -24.16
N GLU A 226 -4.37 -8.10 -24.29
CA GLU A 226 -5.51 -8.94 -23.92
C GLU A 226 -5.32 -9.58 -22.53
N VAL A 227 -6.42 -9.86 -21.81
CA VAL A 227 -6.36 -10.56 -20.51
C VAL A 227 -5.71 -11.93 -20.67
N GLU A 228 -5.98 -12.58 -21.80
CA GLU A 228 -5.49 -13.88 -22.19
C GLU A 228 -3.96 -13.90 -22.35
N ASP A 229 -3.33 -12.76 -22.64
CA ASP A 229 -1.86 -12.66 -22.77
C ASP A 229 -1.15 -12.64 -21.43
N LEU A 230 -1.89 -12.51 -20.33
CA LEU A 230 -1.35 -12.36 -18.98
C LEU A 230 -1.65 -13.58 -18.10
N LYS A 231 -0.76 -13.80 -17.13
CA LYS A 231 -0.91 -14.78 -16.06
C LYS A 231 -0.42 -14.22 -14.73
N LEU A 232 -0.94 -14.78 -13.64
CA LEU A 232 -0.42 -14.56 -12.30
C LEU A 232 0.65 -15.61 -11.99
N LEU A 233 1.72 -15.21 -11.32
CA LEU A 233 2.72 -16.13 -10.77
C LEU A 233 2.43 -16.34 -9.30
N CYS A 234 2.23 -17.61 -8.91
CA CYS A 234 1.76 -17.97 -7.58
C CYS A 234 2.94 -18.29 -6.63
N PRO A 235 2.79 -18.04 -5.32
CA PRO A 235 3.83 -18.38 -4.33
C PRO A 235 4.20 -19.86 -4.24
N ASP A 236 3.34 -20.77 -4.72
CA ASP A 236 3.59 -22.21 -4.77
C ASP A 236 4.40 -22.64 -6.01
N GLY A 237 4.80 -21.68 -6.85
CA GLY A 237 5.56 -21.89 -8.08
C GLY A 237 4.72 -22.16 -9.33
N THR A 238 3.40 -22.29 -9.18
CA THR A 238 2.46 -22.44 -10.30
C THR A 238 2.11 -21.08 -10.92
N ASP A 239 1.34 -21.10 -12.00
CA ASP A 239 0.66 -19.92 -12.53
C ASP A 239 -0.86 -20.10 -12.51
N ALA A 240 -1.58 -18.97 -12.60
CA ALA A 240 -3.03 -18.93 -12.57
C ALA A 240 -3.61 -17.85 -13.50
N GLY A 241 -4.91 -17.95 -13.78
CA GLY A 241 -5.65 -16.87 -14.45
C GLY A 241 -5.80 -15.63 -13.55
N LEU A 242 -6.07 -14.46 -14.16
CA LEU A 242 -6.18 -13.21 -13.41
C LEU A 242 -7.32 -13.22 -12.38
N GLU A 243 -8.41 -13.95 -12.65
CA GLU A 243 -9.56 -14.11 -11.75
C GLU A 243 -9.26 -14.96 -10.50
N GLU A 244 -8.16 -15.71 -10.49
CA GLU A 244 -7.78 -16.58 -9.36
C GLU A 244 -6.91 -15.85 -8.32
N TYR A 245 -6.88 -14.52 -8.34
CA TYR A 245 -6.02 -13.70 -7.47
C TYR A 245 -6.20 -14.01 -5.97
N GLU A 246 -7.42 -14.37 -5.52
CA GLU A 246 -7.65 -14.74 -4.13
C GLU A 246 -6.84 -15.98 -3.70
N ARG A 247 -6.57 -16.90 -4.63
CA ARG A 247 -5.71 -18.06 -4.40
C ARG A 247 -4.24 -17.78 -4.77
N CYS A 248 -4.01 -16.95 -5.78
CA CYS A 248 -2.71 -16.67 -6.36
C CYS A 248 -2.32 -15.19 -6.16
N HIS A 249 -1.83 -14.87 -4.96
CA HIS A 249 -1.31 -13.55 -4.61
C HIS A 249 -0.10 -13.66 -3.68
N ILE A 250 0.72 -12.61 -3.63
CA ILE A 250 1.87 -12.53 -2.73
C ILE A 250 1.41 -12.16 -1.31
N ALA A 251 0.57 -11.14 -1.19
CA ALA A 251 -0.02 -10.72 0.07
C ALA A 251 -1.39 -10.07 -0.13
N ALA A 252 -2.29 -10.31 0.81
CA ALA A 252 -3.50 -9.51 0.98
C ALA A 252 -3.15 -8.29 1.83
N VAL A 253 -3.35 -7.09 1.30
CA VAL A 253 -3.09 -5.84 2.00
C VAL A 253 -4.36 -5.42 2.75
N PRO A 254 -4.27 -5.15 4.06
CA PRO A 254 -5.42 -4.79 4.87
C PRO A 254 -5.92 -3.38 4.52
N ALA A 255 -7.20 -3.15 4.76
CA ALA A 255 -7.80 -1.83 4.78
C ALA A 255 -7.28 -1.01 5.98
N ASN A 256 -7.53 0.30 5.91
CA ASN A 256 -7.13 1.23 6.95
C ASN A 256 -7.78 0.87 8.29
N ALA A 257 -7.13 1.25 9.38
CA ALA A 257 -7.68 1.03 10.72
C ALA A 257 -7.42 2.19 11.66
N VAL A 258 -8.34 2.34 12.61
CA VAL A 258 -8.27 3.35 13.65
C VAL A 258 -7.36 2.87 14.76
N VAL A 259 -6.16 3.46 14.78
CA VAL A 259 -5.11 3.26 15.78
C VAL A 259 -5.44 4.05 17.04
N VAL A 260 -5.27 3.43 18.20
CA VAL A 260 -5.62 3.94 19.54
C VAL A 260 -4.64 3.42 20.60
N ARG A 261 -4.71 3.97 21.82
CA ARG A 261 -4.15 3.31 23.01
C ARG A 261 -5.02 2.14 23.45
N MET A 262 -4.42 1.15 24.12
CA MET A 262 -5.11 -0.06 24.58
C MET A 262 -6.36 0.26 25.44
N GLU A 263 -6.24 1.21 26.37
CA GLU A 263 -7.32 1.63 27.26
C GLU A 263 -8.50 2.31 26.54
N ASP A 264 -8.26 2.87 25.35
CA ASP A 264 -9.27 3.61 24.57
C ASP A 264 -10.01 2.75 23.54
N LYS A 265 -9.52 1.54 23.24
CA LYS A 265 -10.08 0.61 22.24
C LYS A 265 -11.60 0.48 22.31
N CYS A 266 -12.14 0.16 23.49
CA CYS A 266 -13.58 0.00 23.69
C CYS A 266 -14.37 1.31 23.61
N ARG A 267 -13.80 2.42 24.10
CA ARG A 267 -14.47 3.73 24.12
C ARG A 267 -14.57 4.30 22.71
N VAL A 268 -13.48 4.25 21.96
CA VAL A 268 -13.38 4.75 20.58
C VAL A 268 -14.27 3.93 19.66
N TRP A 269 -14.23 2.58 19.73
CA TRP A 269 -15.14 1.73 18.94
C TRP A 269 -16.61 2.13 19.15
N LYS A 270 -17.07 2.21 20.41
CA LYS A 270 -18.47 2.56 20.72
C LYS A 270 -18.86 3.95 20.23
N TYR A 271 -17.90 4.88 20.14
CA TYR A 271 -18.17 6.21 19.60
C TYR A 271 -18.27 6.17 18.08
N LEU A 272 -17.33 5.51 17.41
CA LEU A 272 -17.34 5.32 15.95
C LEU A 272 -18.58 4.54 15.48
N GLU A 273 -18.98 3.51 16.21
CA GLU A 273 -20.20 2.74 15.95
C GLU A 273 -21.45 3.64 15.94
N ARG A 274 -21.57 4.56 16.91
CA ARG A 274 -22.66 5.54 16.92
C ARG A 274 -22.57 6.53 15.77
N LEU A 275 -21.36 6.98 15.42
CA LEU A 275 -21.15 7.91 14.32
C LEU A 275 -21.55 7.27 12.98
N GLN A 276 -21.09 6.05 12.68
CA GLN A 276 -21.45 5.40 11.42
C GLN A 276 -22.94 5.06 11.35
N ASN A 277 -23.58 4.71 12.47
CA ASN A 277 -25.03 4.46 12.49
C ASN A 277 -25.86 5.70 12.12
N VAL A 278 -25.31 6.91 12.30
CA VAL A 278 -25.98 8.17 11.98
C VAL A 278 -25.53 8.72 10.62
N PHE A 279 -24.24 8.62 10.31
CA PHE A 279 -23.60 9.32 9.18
C PHE A 279 -23.00 8.40 8.11
N GLY A 280 -23.02 7.07 8.30
CA GLY A 280 -22.39 6.11 7.38
C GLY A 280 -23.10 6.01 6.03
N ASN A 281 -24.44 5.95 6.04
CA ASN A 281 -25.27 5.86 4.83
C ASN A 281 -26.09 7.14 4.60
N ALA A 282 -25.61 8.29 5.09
CA ALA A 282 -26.36 9.54 4.97
C ALA A 282 -26.38 10.02 3.51
N THR A 283 -27.58 10.10 2.94
CA THR A 283 -27.82 10.66 1.58
C THR A 283 -28.01 12.17 1.59
N GLU A 284 -28.32 12.75 2.76
CA GLU A 284 -28.49 14.18 2.97
C GLU A 284 -27.74 14.64 4.21
N GLY A 285 -27.11 15.81 4.15
CA GLY A 285 -26.32 16.38 5.24
C GLY A 285 -24.88 15.85 5.27
N PHE A 286 -24.37 15.56 6.47
CA PHE A 286 -22.99 15.12 6.66
C PHE A 286 -22.85 13.61 6.40
N SER A 287 -21.90 13.23 5.55
CA SER A 287 -21.52 11.83 5.28
C SER A 287 -20.13 11.53 5.85
N LEU A 288 -20.02 10.44 6.61
CA LEU A 288 -18.77 10.05 7.28
C LEU A 288 -17.70 9.62 6.28
N PHE A 289 -18.09 8.81 5.30
CA PHE A 289 -17.21 8.18 4.31
C PHE A 289 -17.23 8.92 2.97
N SER A 290 -17.53 10.22 2.96
CA SER A 290 -17.41 11.05 1.77
C SER A 290 -16.66 12.34 2.05
N SER A 291 -15.69 12.63 1.19
CA SER A 291 -14.90 13.87 1.24
C SER A 291 -15.31 14.87 0.16
N ALA A 292 -16.44 14.62 -0.51
CA ALA A 292 -17.06 15.54 -1.46
C ALA A 292 -17.29 16.91 -0.80
N GLY A 293 -16.88 17.98 -1.48
CA GLY A 293 -17.00 19.36 -1.00
C GLY A 293 -15.80 19.89 -0.20
N TYR A 294 -14.82 19.06 0.17
CA TYR A 294 -13.64 19.49 0.92
C TYR A 294 -12.38 19.73 0.06
N GLY A 295 -12.47 19.51 -1.26
CA GLY A 295 -11.38 19.73 -2.21
C GLY A 295 -10.27 18.67 -2.18
N GLN A 296 -10.43 17.61 -1.39
CA GLN A 296 -9.51 16.47 -1.26
C GLN A 296 -10.35 15.19 -1.05
N SER A 297 -9.81 14.04 -1.43
CA SER A 297 -10.39 12.72 -1.15
C SER A 297 -9.89 12.17 0.19
N ASP A 298 -10.54 11.11 0.66
CA ASP A 298 -10.05 10.22 1.74
C ASP A 298 -9.72 10.95 3.05
N LEU A 299 -10.54 11.95 3.38
CA LEU A 299 -10.39 12.72 4.61
C LEU A 299 -11.00 11.95 5.80
N LEU A 300 -10.18 11.69 6.83
CA LEU A 300 -10.49 10.91 8.04
C LEU A 300 -10.61 9.40 7.79
N PHE A 301 -11.42 9.01 6.80
CA PHE A 301 -11.61 7.64 6.32
C PHE A 301 -11.56 7.67 4.79
N SER A 302 -11.29 6.52 4.17
CA SER A 302 -11.36 6.37 2.72
C SER A 302 -12.75 6.74 2.20
N ASP A 303 -12.82 7.35 1.02
CA ASP A 303 -14.11 7.57 0.36
C ASP A 303 -14.72 6.24 -0.15
N ALA A 304 -13.92 5.16 -0.18
CA ALA A 304 -14.36 3.81 -0.48
C ALA A 304 -14.88 3.02 0.75
N THR A 305 -14.85 3.59 1.96
CA THR A 305 -15.34 2.90 3.16
C THR A 305 -16.85 2.65 3.06
N HIS A 306 -17.25 1.37 3.08
CA HIS A 306 -18.64 0.99 3.19
C HIS A 306 -19.10 1.00 4.65
N HIS A 307 -18.28 0.47 5.57
CA HIS A 307 -18.55 0.53 7.01
C HIS A 307 -17.28 0.34 7.83
N LEU A 308 -17.37 0.66 9.13
CA LEU A 308 -16.33 0.36 10.10
C LEU A 308 -16.65 -0.94 10.84
N GLN A 309 -15.70 -1.87 10.85
CA GLN A 309 -15.79 -3.14 11.57
C GLN A 309 -14.99 -3.08 12.88
N ARG A 310 -15.45 -3.81 13.89
CA ARG A 310 -14.78 -3.86 15.19
C ARG A 310 -13.55 -4.75 15.11
N VAL A 311 -12.39 -4.22 15.50
CA VAL A 311 -11.17 -5.02 15.59
C VAL A 311 -11.06 -5.62 16.99
N LEU A 312 -11.15 -6.95 17.08
CA LEU A 312 -11.05 -7.68 18.36
C LEU A 312 -9.61 -8.10 18.68
N GLY A 313 -8.83 -8.46 17.67
CA GLY A 313 -7.43 -8.88 17.83
C GLY A 313 -6.44 -7.73 17.90
N SER A 314 -5.15 -8.06 17.76
CA SER A 314 -4.02 -7.13 17.70
C SER A 314 -3.87 -6.53 16.29
N TYR A 315 -2.99 -5.54 16.16
CA TYR A 315 -2.58 -5.01 14.86
C TYR A 315 -2.09 -6.12 13.91
N SER A 316 -1.27 -7.07 14.38
CA SER A 316 -0.77 -8.19 13.56
C SER A 316 -1.88 -9.11 13.04
N SER A 317 -2.93 -9.34 13.83
CA SER A 317 -4.09 -10.13 13.38
C SER A 317 -4.91 -9.41 12.32
N TRP A 318 -4.98 -8.07 12.37
CA TRP A 318 -5.65 -7.24 11.37
C TRP A 318 -4.86 -7.17 10.07
N LEU A 319 -3.53 -6.99 10.17
CA LEU A 319 -2.64 -6.98 9.03
C LEU A 319 -2.62 -8.34 8.31
N GLY A 320 -2.87 -9.42 9.05
CA GLY A 320 -2.79 -10.78 8.55
C GLY A 320 -1.35 -11.31 8.54
N PRO A 321 -1.18 -12.65 8.59
CA PRO A 321 0.13 -13.26 8.76
C PRO A 321 1.08 -12.93 7.60
N THR A 322 0.61 -13.06 6.36
CA THR A 322 1.45 -12.87 5.17
C THR A 322 2.00 -11.46 5.06
N TYR A 323 1.15 -10.45 5.24
CA TYR A 323 1.55 -9.04 5.18
C TYR A 323 2.45 -8.66 6.37
N THR A 324 2.15 -9.18 7.58
CA THR A 324 3.00 -8.97 8.75
C THR A 324 4.41 -9.51 8.52
N THR A 325 4.56 -10.73 8.02
CA THR A 325 5.87 -11.32 7.72
C THR A 325 6.62 -10.52 6.65
N VAL A 326 5.92 -10.01 5.64
CA VAL A 326 6.51 -9.11 4.62
C VAL A 326 7.10 -7.86 5.26
N LEU A 327 6.41 -7.24 6.21
CA LEU A 327 6.91 -6.04 6.89
C LEU A 327 8.09 -6.36 7.81
N GLN A 328 8.05 -7.51 8.48
CA GLN A 328 9.15 -8.00 9.33
C GLN A 328 10.46 -8.18 8.56
N ALA A 329 10.41 -8.50 7.26
CA ALA A 329 11.61 -8.57 6.43
C ALA A 329 12.37 -7.23 6.28
N PHE A 330 11.75 -6.11 6.66
CA PHE A 330 12.37 -4.79 6.70
C PHE A 330 12.86 -4.39 8.11
N GLU A 331 12.70 -5.26 9.11
CA GLU A 331 13.26 -5.07 10.43
C GLU A 331 14.78 -5.28 10.40
N CYS A 332 15.51 -4.19 10.47
CA CYS A 332 16.96 -4.20 10.46
C CYS A 332 17.51 -4.09 11.89
N GLU A 333 18.17 -5.14 12.36
CA GLU A 333 18.85 -5.13 13.66
C GLU A 333 19.86 -3.97 13.73
N GLY A 334 19.78 -3.16 14.79
CA GLY A 334 20.73 -2.06 15.04
C GLY A 334 20.30 -0.66 14.59
N LYS A 335 19.13 -0.50 13.95
CA LYS A 335 18.51 0.81 13.69
C LYS A 335 17.01 0.80 13.97
N SER A 336 16.66 0.70 15.24
CA SER A 336 15.27 0.81 15.71
C SER A 336 14.56 2.08 15.20
N ASP A 337 15.29 3.18 14.97
CA ASP A 337 14.69 4.41 14.45
C ASP A 337 14.30 4.30 12.96
N ASP A 338 15.03 3.54 12.14
CA ASP A 338 14.75 3.38 10.69
C ASP A 338 13.54 2.46 10.43
N VAL A 339 13.31 1.45 11.26
CA VAL A 339 12.10 0.59 11.22
C VAL A 339 10.86 1.41 11.59
N CYS A 340 10.98 2.33 12.54
CA CYS A 340 9.95 3.31 12.88
C CYS A 340 9.87 4.50 11.90
N LEU A 341 10.73 4.54 10.87
CA LEU A 341 10.71 5.47 9.74
C LEU A 341 10.16 4.84 8.45
N PHE A 342 9.96 3.51 8.40
CA PHE A 342 9.34 2.85 7.23
C PHE A 342 7.89 3.30 7.00
N ALA A 343 7.20 3.72 8.06
CA ALA A 343 5.86 4.34 8.03
C ALA A 343 5.85 5.81 7.56
N CYS A 344 6.74 6.18 6.63
CA CYS A 344 6.78 7.51 6.05
C CYS A 344 7.16 7.46 4.57
N VAL A 345 6.12 7.43 3.73
CA VAL A 345 6.03 8.27 2.52
C VAL A 345 4.60 8.81 2.43
#